data_AF-A0A2V3HUG2-F1
#
_entry.id   AF-A0A2V3HUG2-F1
#
_cell.length_a   1.000
_cell.length_b   1.000
_cell.length_c   1.000
_cell.angle_alpha   90.00
_cell.angle_beta   90.00
_cell.angle_gamma   90.00
#
_symmetry.space_group_name_H-M   'P 1'
#
loop_
_entity.id
_entity.type
_entity.pdbx_description
1 polymer ?
#
loop_
_entity_poly.entity_id
_entity_poly.type
_entity_poly.pdbx_seq_one_letter_code
_entity_poly.pdbx_strand_id
1 'polypeptide(L)'
;MFHDQASHGGKFAWTELDLFSAFVYGFGDLNCHQKHERSWFINGNQMPVCTRDIGIFAGLAVAGFLFSRRGVNRWTIRDSLLSVVPDDWVADFYLRDRRALLAFGGLFLFLVPVALDGGIQALTDYESNHLKRVVTGVPMGFAVGLLLSAMFAARPTSFTDGPAQVRLPANARLVMFADEADTADSATESASDDGTSEE
;
A
#
# COMPACT_ATOMS: atom_id res chain seq x y z
N MET A 1 22.24 -0.77 -21.66
CA MET A 1 20.97 -0.83 -20.91
C MET A 1 20.94 0.12 -19.69
N PHE A 2 21.66 1.23 -19.71
CA PHE A 2 21.65 2.27 -18.67
C PHE A 2 21.55 3.62 -19.38
N HIS A 3 20.64 4.50 -18.93
CA HIS A 3 20.37 5.89 -19.37
C HIS A 3 20.82 6.25 -20.80
N ASP A 4 19.89 6.39 -21.73
CA ASP A 4 20.16 6.90 -23.10
C ASP A 4 20.22 8.43 -23.17
N GLN A 5 20.27 9.09 -22.01
CA GLN A 5 20.38 10.55 -21.89
C GLN A 5 21.60 11.09 -22.62
N ALA A 6 22.71 10.33 -22.67
CA ALA A 6 23.89 10.71 -23.43
C ALA A 6 23.61 10.96 -24.92
N SER A 7 22.63 10.26 -25.52
CA SER A 7 22.20 10.48 -26.91
C SER A 7 21.02 11.45 -27.05
N HIS A 8 20.36 11.85 -25.96
CA HIS A 8 19.13 12.65 -25.96
C HIS A 8 19.14 13.80 -24.94
N GLY A 9 20.26 14.54 -24.83
CA GLY A 9 20.38 15.75 -23.99
C GLY A 9 21.67 15.85 -23.17
N GLY A 10 22.42 14.76 -23.04
CA GLY A 10 23.61 14.65 -22.20
C GLY A 10 23.32 14.12 -20.80
N LYS A 11 24.34 13.61 -20.09
CA LYS A 11 24.19 13.24 -18.68
C LYS A 11 23.90 14.47 -17.85
N PHE A 12 22.91 14.40 -16.97
CA PHE A 12 22.48 15.52 -16.12
C PHE A 12 22.02 16.75 -16.90
N ALA A 13 21.46 16.59 -18.10
CA ALA A 13 20.94 17.69 -18.92
C ALA A 13 19.99 18.64 -18.17
N TRP A 14 19.33 18.15 -17.12
CA TRP A 14 18.45 18.91 -16.25
C TRP A 14 19.16 19.97 -15.40
N THR A 15 20.50 19.96 -15.25
CA THR A 15 21.24 21.00 -14.51
C THR A 15 21.29 22.34 -15.25
N GLU A 16 21.07 22.32 -16.56
CA GLU A 16 21.02 23.52 -17.40
C GLU A 16 19.63 24.17 -17.43
N LEU A 17 18.63 23.56 -16.79
CA LEU A 17 17.28 24.09 -16.68
C LEU A 17 17.15 25.08 -15.52
N ASP A 18 16.04 25.82 -15.49
CA ASP A 18 15.68 26.61 -14.31
C ASP A 18 15.52 25.72 -13.07
N LEU A 19 15.63 26.30 -11.87
CA LEU A 19 15.63 25.56 -10.60
C LEU A 19 14.44 24.62 -10.44
N PHE A 20 13.24 25.03 -10.85
CA PHE A 20 12.04 24.22 -10.71
C PHE A 20 12.09 23.01 -11.64
N SER A 21 12.37 23.25 -12.92
CA SER A 21 12.48 22.18 -13.92
C SER A 21 13.64 21.23 -13.60
N ALA A 22 14.80 21.76 -13.18
CA ALA A 22 15.96 20.97 -12.76
C ALA A 22 15.62 20.04 -11.60
N PHE A 23 14.87 20.52 -10.61
CA PHE A 23 14.40 19.69 -9.49
C PHE A 23 13.47 18.58 -9.95
N VAL A 24 12.47 18.89 -10.78
CA VAL A 24 11.48 17.92 -11.25
C VAL A 24 12.13 16.84 -12.14
N TYR A 25 12.95 17.24 -13.10
CA TYR A 25 13.65 16.32 -14.01
C TYR A 25 14.76 15.55 -13.29
N GLY A 26 15.48 16.18 -12.36
CA GLY A 26 16.47 15.50 -11.53
C GLY A 26 15.85 14.45 -10.63
N PHE A 27 14.69 14.72 -10.02
CA PHE A 27 13.94 13.72 -9.27
C PHE A 27 13.50 12.55 -10.17
N GLY A 28 13.00 12.86 -11.36
CA GLY A 28 12.59 11.86 -12.35
C GLY A 28 13.75 10.97 -12.81
N ASP A 29 14.91 11.56 -13.10
CA ASP A 29 16.13 10.84 -13.49
C ASP A 29 16.58 9.85 -12.42
N LEU A 30 16.57 10.26 -11.14
CA LEU A 30 16.93 9.41 -10.00
C LEU A 30 15.98 8.23 -9.79
N ASN A 31 14.68 8.39 -10.06
CA ASN A 31 13.66 7.39 -9.72
C ASN A 31 13.21 6.52 -10.91
N CYS A 32 13.22 7.05 -12.12
CA CYS A 32 12.66 6.41 -13.33
C CYS A 32 13.71 6.02 -14.38
N HIS A 33 14.99 6.37 -14.18
CA HIS A 33 16.02 6.33 -15.23
C HIS A 33 15.70 7.19 -16.49
N GLN A 34 14.56 7.88 -16.49
CA GLN A 34 14.05 8.83 -17.48
C GLN A 34 14.47 8.58 -18.95
N LYS A 35 14.24 7.35 -19.44
CA LYS A 35 14.64 6.96 -20.79
C LYS A 35 13.77 7.60 -21.86
N HIS A 36 14.39 8.15 -22.90
CA HIS A 36 13.71 8.90 -23.95
C HIS A 36 12.64 8.06 -24.66
N GLU A 37 12.94 6.80 -24.98
CA GLU A 37 12.02 5.90 -25.69
C GLU A 37 10.82 5.43 -24.85
N ARG A 38 10.81 5.72 -23.54
CA ARG A 38 9.79 5.25 -22.58
C ARG A 38 8.95 6.37 -21.99
N SER A 39 9.32 7.62 -22.26
CA SER A 39 8.62 8.83 -21.84
C SER A 39 7.65 9.29 -22.92
N TRP A 40 6.59 9.99 -22.51
CA TRP A 40 5.77 10.75 -23.45
C TRP A 40 6.38 12.13 -23.71
N PHE A 41 5.94 12.73 -24.82
CA PHE A 41 6.27 14.11 -25.19
C PHE A 41 5.02 14.96 -25.15
N ILE A 42 5.06 16.05 -24.38
CA ILE A 42 3.97 17.03 -24.30
C ILE A 42 4.53 18.37 -24.74
N ASN A 43 3.92 18.98 -25.75
CA ASN A 43 4.38 20.25 -26.34
C ASN A 43 5.87 20.22 -26.75
N GLY A 44 6.34 19.08 -27.28
CA GLY A 44 7.73 18.89 -27.68
C GLY A 44 8.70 18.58 -26.53
N ASN A 45 8.24 18.59 -25.27
CA ASN A 45 9.09 18.31 -24.11
C ASN A 45 8.92 16.87 -23.64
N GLN A 46 10.03 16.16 -23.43
CA GLN A 46 10.03 14.84 -22.79
C GLN A 46 9.50 14.98 -21.37
N MET A 47 8.56 14.14 -20.95
CA MET A 47 8.08 14.13 -19.57
C MET A 47 9.21 13.77 -18.58
N PRO A 48 9.20 14.30 -17.34
CA PRO A 48 10.23 14.07 -16.33
C PRO A 48 10.30 12.59 -15.89
N VAL A 49 9.24 11.82 -16.13
CA VAL A 49 9.17 10.40 -15.82
C VAL A 49 8.68 9.60 -17.03
N CYS A 50 8.81 8.29 -16.91
CA CYS A 50 8.43 7.28 -17.88
C CYS A 50 6.93 7.04 -17.80
N THR A 51 6.38 6.52 -18.88
CA THR A 51 4.95 6.17 -18.97
C THR A 51 4.51 5.15 -17.92
N ARG A 52 5.42 4.31 -17.40
CA ARG A 52 5.12 3.40 -16.28
C ARG A 52 4.82 4.16 -15.00
N ASP A 53 5.65 5.13 -14.67
CA ASP A 53 5.53 5.92 -13.44
C ASP A 53 4.30 6.82 -13.47
N ILE A 54 3.90 7.30 -14.65
CA ILE A 54 2.60 7.96 -14.82
C ILE A 54 1.46 7.03 -14.39
N GLY A 55 1.51 5.75 -14.77
CA GLY A 55 0.57 4.75 -14.29
C GLY A 55 0.62 4.55 -12.78
N ILE A 56 1.83 4.43 -12.20
CA ILE A 56 2.01 4.29 -10.75
C ILE A 56 1.43 5.48 -9.99
N PHE A 57 1.69 6.72 -10.44
CA PHE A 57 1.15 7.92 -9.82
C PHE A 57 -0.37 7.99 -9.95
N ALA A 58 -0.94 7.61 -11.09
CA ALA A 58 -2.39 7.54 -11.26
C ALA A 58 -3.02 6.52 -10.29
N GLY A 59 -2.42 5.33 -10.16
CA GLY A 59 -2.85 4.32 -9.19
C GLY A 59 -2.80 4.82 -7.75
N LEU A 60 -1.70 5.49 -7.37
CA LEU A 60 -1.53 6.07 -6.05
C LEU A 60 -2.60 7.13 -5.74
N ALA A 61 -2.87 8.02 -6.70
CA ALA A 61 -3.91 9.03 -6.57
C ALA A 61 -5.31 8.41 -6.40
N VAL A 62 -5.64 7.39 -7.19
CA VAL A 62 -6.92 6.66 -7.08
C VAL A 62 -7.04 5.96 -5.73
N ALA A 63 -5.98 5.29 -5.27
CA ALA A 63 -5.98 4.61 -3.97
C ALA A 63 -6.12 5.58 -2.80
N GLY A 64 -5.37 6.69 -2.80
CA GLY A 64 -5.49 7.72 -1.77
C GLY A 64 -6.87 8.36 -1.77
N PHE A 65 -7.44 8.64 -2.94
CA PHE A 65 -8.82 9.11 -3.04
C PHE A 65 -9.82 8.10 -2.47
N LEU A 66 -9.73 6.83 -2.85
CA LEU A 66 -10.60 5.77 -2.33
C LEU A 66 -10.48 5.63 -0.81
N PHE A 67 -9.25 5.61 -0.29
CA PHE A 67 -8.98 5.52 1.14
C PHE A 67 -9.53 6.75 1.88
N SER A 68 -9.42 7.96 1.32
CA SER A 68 -10.01 9.17 1.93
C SER A 68 -11.53 9.09 2.11
N ARG A 69 -12.21 8.27 1.32
CA ARG A 69 -13.67 8.09 1.38
C ARG A 69 -14.12 6.95 2.29
N ARG A 70 -13.29 5.91 2.44
CA ARG A 70 -13.70 4.64 3.08
C ARG A 70 -12.77 4.16 4.18
N GLY A 71 -11.50 4.54 4.11
CA GLY A 71 -10.47 4.10 5.02
C GLY A 71 -10.65 4.68 6.42
N VAL A 72 -10.49 3.84 7.43
CA VAL A 72 -10.53 4.24 8.84
C VAL A 72 -9.34 3.67 9.59
N ASN A 73 -8.96 4.33 10.69
CA ASN A 73 -7.98 3.80 11.62
C ASN A 73 -8.58 2.58 12.34
N ARG A 74 -8.00 1.39 12.14
CA ARG A 74 -8.34 0.16 12.87
C ARG A 74 -7.16 -0.38 13.66
N TRP A 75 -6.36 0.51 14.26
CA TRP A 75 -5.19 0.23 15.11
C TRP A 75 -3.98 -0.34 14.38
N THR A 76 -4.13 -1.42 13.61
CA THR A 76 -3.03 -2.02 12.84
C THR A 76 -3.06 -1.57 11.37
N ILE A 77 -1.92 -1.67 10.69
CA ILE A 77 -1.83 -1.38 9.26
C ILE A 77 -2.74 -2.33 8.46
N ARG A 78 -2.72 -3.64 8.76
CA ARG A 78 -3.55 -4.63 8.05
C ARG A 78 -5.04 -4.34 8.19
N ASP A 79 -5.49 -3.97 9.38
CA ASP A 79 -6.91 -3.77 9.65
C ASP A 79 -7.35 -2.43 9.03
N SER A 80 -6.51 -1.40 9.14
CA SER A 80 -6.76 -0.10 8.50
C SER A 80 -6.75 -0.23 6.97
N LEU A 81 -5.92 -1.11 6.40
CA LEU A 81 -5.92 -1.42 4.97
C LEU A 81 -7.23 -2.08 4.53
N LEU A 82 -7.69 -3.10 5.28
CA LEU A 82 -8.93 -3.82 4.98
C LEU A 82 -10.19 -2.96 5.14
N SER A 83 -10.11 -1.84 5.85
CA SER A 83 -11.25 -0.93 6.05
C SER A 83 -11.80 -0.30 4.78
N VAL A 84 -11.03 -0.30 3.68
CA VAL A 84 -11.50 0.17 2.38
C VAL A 84 -12.55 -0.77 1.78
N VAL A 85 -12.55 -2.04 2.20
CA VAL A 85 -13.49 -3.08 1.76
C VAL A 85 -14.66 -3.17 2.74
N PRO A 86 -15.92 -3.37 2.29
CA PRO A 86 -17.07 -3.54 3.17
C PRO A 86 -16.87 -4.68 4.19
N ASP A 87 -17.36 -4.47 5.42
CA ASP A 87 -17.15 -5.40 6.53
C ASP A 87 -17.73 -6.80 6.26
N ASP A 88 -18.88 -6.88 5.59
CA ASP A 88 -19.52 -8.15 5.24
C ASP A 88 -18.66 -9.00 4.28
N TRP A 89 -17.84 -8.37 3.45
CA TRP A 89 -16.98 -9.07 2.48
C TRP A 89 -15.73 -9.65 3.13
N VAL A 90 -15.29 -9.08 4.25
CA VAL A 90 -14.07 -9.49 4.95
C VAL A 90 -14.34 -10.28 6.22
N ALA A 91 -15.60 -10.35 6.68
CA ALA A 91 -16.02 -11.02 7.91
C ALA A 91 -15.45 -12.44 8.06
N ASP A 92 -15.56 -13.28 7.04
CA ASP A 92 -15.03 -14.65 7.05
C ASP A 92 -13.50 -14.72 7.26
N PHE A 93 -12.77 -13.73 6.75
CA PHE A 93 -11.32 -13.65 6.92
C PHE A 93 -10.93 -13.21 8.33
N TYR A 94 -11.77 -12.43 8.99
CA TYR A 94 -11.62 -12.11 10.42
C TYR A 94 -11.87 -13.36 11.28
N LEU A 95 -12.95 -14.10 11.01
CA LEU A 95 -13.30 -15.32 11.76
C LEU A 95 -12.27 -16.45 11.60
N ARG A 96 -11.66 -16.59 10.42
CA ARG A 96 -10.65 -17.63 10.12
C ARG A 96 -9.21 -17.21 10.38
N ASP A 97 -8.99 -16.03 10.98
CA ASP A 97 -7.67 -15.42 11.21
C ASP A 97 -6.81 -15.28 9.93
N ARG A 98 -7.44 -15.11 8.76
CA ARG A 98 -6.78 -14.95 7.46
C ARG A 98 -6.63 -13.50 7.02
N ARG A 99 -6.92 -12.54 7.91
CA ARG A 99 -6.87 -11.08 7.61
C ARG A 99 -5.50 -10.60 7.11
N ALA A 100 -4.40 -11.13 7.65
CA ALA A 100 -3.06 -10.76 7.19
C ALA A 100 -2.79 -11.25 5.76
N LEU A 101 -3.20 -12.48 5.44
CA LEU A 101 -3.11 -13.03 4.09
C LEU A 101 -3.97 -12.24 3.11
N LEU A 102 -5.19 -11.87 3.49
CA LEU A 102 -6.06 -11.05 2.64
C LEU A 102 -5.45 -9.67 2.38
N ALA A 103 -4.99 -8.99 3.44
CA ALA A 103 -4.40 -7.65 3.36
C ALA A 103 -3.15 -7.64 2.47
N PHE A 104 -2.12 -8.39 2.85
CA PHE A 104 -0.82 -8.33 2.18
C PHE A 104 -0.77 -9.19 0.91
N GLY A 105 -1.48 -10.32 0.88
CA GLY A 105 -1.65 -11.11 -0.35
C GLY A 105 -2.46 -10.36 -1.40
N GLY A 106 -3.49 -9.60 -0.99
CA GLY A 106 -4.22 -8.68 -1.86
C GLY A 106 -3.30 -7.62 -2.46
N LEU A 107 -2.49 -6.94 -1.65
CA LEU A 107 -1.50 -5.98 -2.15
C LEU A 107 -0.50 -6.63 -3.11
N PHE A 108 0.00 -7.82 -2.78
CA PHE A 108 0.94 -8.54 -3.63
C PHE A 108 0.35 -8.87 -5.00
N LEU A 109 -0.93 -9.25 -5.07
CA LEU A 109 -1.62 -9.52 -6.33
C LEU A 109 -1.60 -8.31 -7.28
N PHE A 110 -1.75 -7.10 -6.75
CA PHE A 110 -1.66 -5.86 -7.53
C PHE A 110 -0.23 -5.55 -8.03
N LEU A 111 0.81 -6.14 -7.44
CA LEU A 111 2.20 -6.00 -7.91
C LEU A 111 2.52 -6.95 -9.07
N VAL A 112 1.74 -8.02 -9.26
CA VAL A 112 2.00 -9.05 -10.27
C VAL A 112 2.11 -8.48 -11.68
N PRO A 113 1.20 -7.60 -12.17
CA PRO A 113 1.28 -7.11 -13.55
C PRO A 113 2.60 -6.38 -13.87
N VAL A 114 3.05 -5.48 -13.00
CA VAL A 114 4.31 -4.76 -13.20
C VAL A 114 5.52 -5.66 -13.01
N ALA A 115 5.46 -6.61 -12.07
CA ALA A 115 6.56 -7.53 -11.82
C ALA A 115 6.77 -8.46 -13.01
N LEU A 116 5.70 -8.96 -13.62
CA LEU A 116 5.78 -9.76 -14.84
C LEU A 116 6.23 -8.92 -16.04
N ASP A 117 5.58 -7.78 -16.30
CA ASP A 117 5.91 -6.93 -17.45
C ASP A 117 7.35 -6.39 -17.38
N GLY A 118 7.75 -5.86 -16.23
CA GLY A 118 9.10 -5.37 -15.97
C GLY A 118 10.14 -6.48 -15.87
N GLY A 119 9.82 -7.60 -15.23
CA GLY A 119 10.72 -8.74 -15.04
C GLY A 119 11.00 -9.48 -16.35
N ILE A 120 9.97 -9.78 -17.15
CA ILE A 120 10.14 -10.38 -18.48
C ILE A 120 10.97 -9.47 -19.37
N GLN A 121 10.66 -8.17 -19.39
CA GLN A 121 11.45 -7.18 -20.13
C GLN A 121 12.90 -7.05 -19.63
N ALA A 122 13.17 -7.31 -18.35
CA ALA A 122 14.53 -7.30 -17.82
C ALA A 122 15.35 -8.52 -18.23
N LEU A 123 14.70 -9.63 -18.59
CA LEU A 123 15.33 -10.92 -18.88
C LEU A 123 15.32 -11.29 -20.38
N THR A 124 14.59 -10.55 -21.21
CA THR A 124 14.35 -10.88 -22.63
C THR A 124 14.42 -9.64 -23.51
N ASP A 125 14.40 -9.83 -24.83
CA ASP A 125 14.34 -8.73 -25.82
C ASP A 125 12.94 -8.11 -25.96
N TYR A 126 11.95 -8.58 -25.19
CA TYR A 126 10.60 -8.01 -25.18
C TYR A 126 10.63 -6.58 -24.64
N GLU A 127 9.99 -5.65 -25.36
CA GLU A 127 9.82 -4.26 -24.93
C GLU A 127 8.34 -3.87 -24.76
N SER A 128 8.05 -3.24 -23.63
CA SER A 128 6.72 -2.74 -23.31
C SER A 128 6.43 -1.45 -24.06
N ASN A 129 5.31 -1.40 -24.77
CA ASN A 129 4.79 -0.15 -25.33
C ASN A 129 4.22 0.75 -24.21
N HIS A 130 3.99 2.03 -24.53
CA HIS A 130 3.52 3.02 -23.55
C HIS A 130 2.22 2.62 -22.84
N LEU A 131 1.27 2.03 -23.56
CA LEU A 131 0.00 1.61 -22.98
C LEU A 131 0.18 0.48 -21.97
N LYS A 132 0.94 -0.57 -22.31
CA LYS A 132 1.25 -1.68 -21.39
C LYS A 132 1.93 -1.17 -20.13
N ARG A 133 2.88 -0.23 -20.26
CA ARG A 133 3.59 0.38 -19.12
C ARG A 133 2.63 1.08 -18.16
N VAL A 134 1.67 1.84 -18.68
CA VAL A 134 0.64 2.50 -17.86
C VAL A 134 -0.25 1.45 -17.18
N VAL A 135 -0.78 0.50 -17.97
CA VAL A 135 -1.71 -0.53 -17.50
C VAL A 135 -1.08 -1.42 -16.43
N THR A 136 0.21 -1.75 -16.54
CA THR A 136 0.91 -2.56 -15.54
C THR A 136 1.33 -1.74 -14.32
N GLY A 137 1.63 -0.45 -14.50
CA GLY A 137 1.98 0.48 -13.43
C GLY A 137 0.81 0.88 -12.51
N VAL A 138 -0.40 1.08 -13.05
CA VAL A 138 -1.58 1.50 -12.27
C VAL A 138 -1.89 0.56 -11.09
N PRO A 139 -1.96 -0.78 -11.26
CA PRO A 139 -2.14 -1.73 -10.17
C PRO A 139 -1.10 -1.57 -9.05
N MET A 140 0.18 -1.45 -9.40
CA MET A 140 1.24 -1.24 -8.40
C MET A 140 1.04 0.07 -7.63
N GLY A 141 0.77 1.16 -8.35
CA GLY A 141 0.47 2.45 -7.75
C GLY A 141 -0.70 2.39 -6.77
N PHE A 142 -1.76 1.67 -7.15
CA PHE A 142 -2.93 1.48 -6.31
C PHE A 142 -2.60 0.72 -5.02
N ALA A 143 -1.82 -0.36 -5.11
CA ALA A 143 -1.36 -1.11 -3.93
C ALA A 143 -0.51 -0.25 -2.98
N VAL A 144 0.49 0.45 -3.53
CA VAL A 144 1.37 1.33 -2.76
C VAL A 144 0.58 2.45 -2.11
N GLY A 145 -0.36 3.07 -2.83
CA GLY A 145 -1.21 4.14 -2.30
C GLY A 145 -2.12 3.66 -1.16
N LEU A 146 -2.69 2.46 -1.27
CA LEU A 146 -3.49 1.87 -0.18
C LEU A 146 -2.63 1.58 1.04
N LEU A 147 -1.44 1.00 0.86
CA LEU A 147 -0.52 0.71 1.94
C LEU A 147 -0.07 1.97 2.67
N LEU A 148 0.39 2.99 1.92
CA LEU A 148 0.80 4.27 2.50
C LEU A 148 -0.35 4.94 3.27
N SER A 149 -1.55 4.96 2.70
CA SER A 149 -2.72 5.53 3.37
C SER A 149 -3.04 4.79 4.68
N ALA A 150 -2.99 3.47 4.66
CA ALA A 150 -3.18 2.65 5.85
C ALA A 150 -2.08 2.86 6.90
N MET A 151 -0.83 3.02 6.50
CA MET A 151 0.29 3.32 7.40
C MET A 151 0.10 4.67 8.11
N PHE A 152 -0.35 5.70 7.40
CA PHE A 152 -0.63 7.00 8.01
C PHE A 152 -1.88 6.99 8.89
N ALA A 153 -2.88 6.15 8.56
CA ALA A 153 -4.11 6.03 9.31
C ALA A 153 -3.96 5.20 10.59
N ALA A 154 -3.16 4.13 10.56
CA ALA A 154 -3.00 3.18 11.67
C ALA A 154 -2.27 3.84 12.85
N ARG A 155 -3.05 4.40 13.78
CA ARG A 155 -2.55 5.13 14.96
C ARG A 155 -3.17 4.58 16.24
N PRO A 156 -2.48 3.68 16.96
CA PRO A 156 -2.94 3.13 18.25
C PRO A 156 -3.28 4.20 19.29
N THR A 157 -2.53 5.31 19.28
CA THR A 157 -2.72 6.44 20.21
C THR A 157 -4.06 7.15 20.09
N SER A 158 -4.85 6.87 19.04
CA SER A 158 -6.20 7.41 18.89
C SER A 158 -7.25 6.67 19.74
N PHE A 159 -6.87 5.59 20.41
CA PHE A 159 -7.76 4.75 21.21
C PHE A 159 -7.29 4.76 22.67
N THR A 160 -7.88 5.64 23.48
CA THR A 160 -7.41 5.93 24.85
C THR A 160 -7.65 4.78 25.82
N ASP A 161 -8.77 4.07 25.68
CA ASP A 161 -9.16 3.00 26.60
C ASP A 161 -8.74 1.62 26.06
N GLY A 162 -7.73 1.61 25.19
CA GLY A 162 -7.10 0.39 24.68
C GLY A 162 -7.73 -0.16 23.39
N PRO A 163 -7.22 -1.33 22.94
CA PRO A 163 -7.53 -1.86 21.62
C PRO A 163 -8.95 -2.44 21.48
N ALA A 164 -9.65 -2.66 22.60
CA ALA A 164 -11.04 -3.12 22.62
C ALA A 164 -12.03 -2.09 22.04
N GLN A 165 -11.67 -0.81 21.99
CA GLN A 165 -12.49 0.24 21.37
C GLN A 165 -12.57 0.11 19.84
N VAL A 166 -11.64 -0.62 19.23
CA VAL A 166 -11.52 -0.74 17.77
C VAL A 166 -12.68 -1.57 17.23
N ARG A 167 -13.47 -0.97 16.34
CA ARG A 167 -14.53 -1.68 15.63
C ARG A 167 -13.93 -2.49 14.48
N LEU A 168 -14.04 -3.81 14.58
CA LEU A 168 -13.63 -4.75 13.53
C LEU A 168 -14.84 -5.51 12.97
N PRO A 169 -14.75 -6.01 11.72
CA PRO A 169 -15.74 -6.90 11.14
C PRO A 169 -16.03 -8.13 12.00
N ALA A 170 -17.24 -8.68 11.84
CA ALA A 170 -17.72 -9.86 12.57
C ALA A 170 -17.66 -9.73 14.11
N ASN A 171 -17.73 -8.52 14.65
CA ASN A 171 -17.56 -8.21 16.08
C ASN A 171 -16.23 -8.72 16.68
N ALA A 172 -15.21 -8.91 15.85
CA ALA A 172 -13.88 -9.27 16.33
C ALA A 172 -13.34 -8.17 17.27
N ARG A 173 -12.57 -8.56 18.28
CA ARG A 173 -11.95 -7.63 19.23
C ARG A 173 -10.45 -7.87 19.29
N LEU A 174 -9.71 -6.79 19.46
CA LEU A 174 -8.30 -6.86 19.79
C LEU A 174 -8.18 -6.94 21.31
N VAL A 175 -7.40 -7.90 21.80
CA VAL A 175 -7.14 -8.15 23.22
C VAL A 175 -5.63 -8.07 23.45
N MET A 176 -5.20 -7.48 24.56
CA MET A 176 -3.80 -7.53 24.98
C MET A 176 -3.58 -8.80 25.80
N PHE A 177 -2.45 -9.48 25.61
CA PHE A 177 -2.14 -10.71 26.37
C PHE A 177 -2.16 -10.54 27.90
N ALA A 178 -1.96 -9.32 28.41
CA ALA A 178 -2.08 -9.03 29.84
C ALA A 178 -3.54 -9.14 30.35
N ASP A 179 -4.53 -8.74 29.54
CA ASP A 179 -5.95 -8.78 29.92
C ASP A 179 -6.48 -10.23 29.94
N GLU A 180 -5.87 -11.14 29.18
CA GLU A 180 -6.22 -12.56 29.14
C GLU A 180 -5.79 -13.29 30.42
N ALA A 181 -4.66 -12.88 31.02
CA ALA A 181 -4.20 -13.44 32.28
C ALA A 181 -5.12 -13.04 33.44
N ASP A 182 -5.52 -11.76 33.52
CA ASP A 182 -6.43 -11.26 34.58
C ASP A 182 -7.86 -11.82 34.44
N THR A 183 -8.35 -12.02 33.21
CA THR A 183 -9.67 -12.64 32.98
C THR A 183 -9.65 -14.15 33.23
N ALA A 184 -8.55 -14.84 32.92
CA ALA A 184 -8.38 -16.24 33.28
C ALA A 184 -8.31 -16.41 34.80
N ASP A 185 -7.49 -15.61 35.50
CA ASP A 185 -7.33 -15.69 36.96
C ASP A 185 -8.64 -15.41 37.69
N SER A 186 -9.36 -14.33 37.33
CA SER A 186 -10.66 -14.00 37.94
C SER A 186 -11.76 -15.05 37.67
N ALA A 187 -11.73 -15.71 36.51
CA ALA A 187 -12.64 -16.82 36.22
C ALA A 187 -12.32 -18.05 37.10
N THR A 188 -11.05 -18.40 37.30
CA THR A 188 -10.65 -19.47 38.22
C THR A 188 -10.96 -19.16 39.68
N GLU A 189 -10.79 -17.91 40.12
CA GLU A 189 -11.08 -17.49 41.49
C GLU A 189 -12.59 -17.59 41.79
N SER A 190 -13.45 -17.13 40.86
CA SER A 190 -14.90 -17.25 40.98
C SER A 190 -15.42 -18.69 40.97
N ALA A 191 -14.75 -19.60 40.24
CA ALA A 191 -15.12 -21.01 40.21
C ALA A 191 -14.66 -21.78 41.46
N SER A 192 -13.67 -21.26 42.19
CA SER A 192 -13.19 -21.85 43.45
C SER A 192 -14.05 -21.49 44.66
N ASP A 193 -14.76 -20.35 44.60
CA ASP A 193 -15.58 -19.83 45.70
C ASP A 193 -17.02 -20.39 45.70
N ASP A 194 -17.49 -20.95 44.56
CA ASP A 194 -18.81 -21.60 44.42
C ASP A 194 -18.81 -23.09 44.83
N GLY A 195 -17.65 -23.63 45.24
CA GLY A 195 -17.46 -25.05 45.60
C GLY A 195 -17.60 -25.39 47.09
N THR A 196 -17.84 -24.40 47.96
CA THR A 196 -17.92 -24.60 49.42
C THR A 196 -19.16 -23.96 50.02
N SER A 197 -20.35 -24.41 49.61
CA SER A 197 -21.58 -24.11 50.35
C SER A 197 -22.66 -25.19 50.20
N GLU A 198 -22.35 -26.44 50.54
CA GLU A 198 -23.41 -27.40 50.95
C GLU A 198 -22.93 -28.15 52.21
N GLU A 199 -23.72 -28.00 53.29
CA GLU A 199 -23.60 -28.65 54.61
C GLU A 199 -23.85 -30.17 54.57
#